data_AF-A0A2D9FXH2-F1
#
_entry.id   AF-A0A2D9FXH2-F1
#
_cell.length_a   1.000
_cell.length_b   1.000
_cell.length_c   1.000
_cell.angle_alpha   90.00
_cell.angle_beta   90.00
_cell.angle_gamma   90.00
#
_symmetry.space_group_name_H-M   'P 1'
#
loop_
_entity.id
_entity.type
_entity.pdbx_description
1 polymer ?
#
loop_
_entity_poly.entity_id
_entity_poly.type
_entity_poly.pdbx_seq_one_letter_code
_entity_poly.pdbx_strand_id
1 'polypeptide(L)'
;MSDKISSELKAKIALEAVSQGRVVVKEIADKYDVSEDQVIAWAAQLQDEASQIFSTQEVEAESDAEDVEINTDDQEFASAVEHGVMNDELNYSKLIFWSSLGTALVIIFVVGLIYFSQYSLFESQKEVSARSTFSEAKVLKAEQNQELNSFGVVDLEEGRYRIPIDSAISRIAID
;
A
#
# COMPACT_ATOMS: atom_id res chain seq x y z
N MET A 1 46.85 -50.40 -9.75
CA MET A 1 46.47 -49.25 -10.58
C MET A 1 45.13 -48.79 -10.06
N SER A 2 45.02 -47.58 -9.51
CA SER A 2 43.79 -47.10 -8.88
C SER A 2 43.01 -46.31 -9.92
N ASP A 3 41.97 -46.92 -10.50
CA ASP A 3 41.06 -46.20 -11.37
C ASP A 3 40.39 -45.09 -10.55
N LYS A 4 40.55 -43.85 -11.02
CA LYS A 4 39.97 -42.66 -10.39
C LYS A 4 38.46 -42.69 -10.66
N ILE A 5 37.72 -43.34 -9.78
CA ILE A 5 36.26 -43.25 -9.79
C ILE A 5 35.87 -41.79 -9.55
N SER A 6 35.20 -41.17 -10.53
CA SER A 6 34.81 -39.76 -10.47
C SER A 6 33.84 -39.51 -9.32
N SER A 7 33.86 -38.29 -8.76
CA SER A 7 32.97 -37.87 -7.67
C SER A 7 31.50 -38.01 -8.03
N GLU A 8 31.14 -37.74 -9.29
CA GLU A 8 29.78 -37.92 -9.83
C GLU A 8 29.34 -39.39 -9.80
N LEU A 9 30.24 -40.31 -10.17
CA LEU A 9 29.94 -41.75 -10.18
C LEU A 9 29.76 -42.29 -8.76
N LYS A 10 30.60 -41.82 -7.81
CA LYS A 10 30.46 -42.15 -6.38
C LYS A 10 29.12 -41.68 -5.80
N ALA A 11 28.73 -40.43 -6.09
CA ALA A 11 27.47 -39.88 -5.62
C ALA A 11 26.25 -40.65 -6.17
N LYS A 12 26.31 -41.06 -7.44
CA LYS A 12 25.26 -41.87 -8.08
C LYS A 12 25.14 -43.27 -7.46
N ILE A 13 26.27 -43.95 -7.26
CA ILE A 13 26.32 -45.26 -6.59
C ILE A 13 25.79 -45.16 -5.15
N ALA A 14 26.22 -44.14 -4.40
CA ALA A 14 25.79 -43.90 -3.03
C ALA A 14 24.28 -43.65 -2.93
N LEU A 15 23.71 -42.85 -3.84
CA LEU A 15 22.27 -42.58 -3.88
C LEU A 15 21.46 -43.84 -4.23
N GLU A 16 21.92 -44.65 -5.19
CA GLU A 16 21.28 -45.90 -5.57
C GLU A 16 21.29 -46.90 -4.40
N ALA A 17 22.40 -46.97 -3.66
CA ALA A 17 22.52 -47.80 -2.46
C ALA A 17 21.64 -47.33 -1.29
N VAL A 18 21.54 -46.02 -1.04
CA VAL A 18 20.68 -45.46 0.02
C VAL A 18 19.20 -45.63 -0.32
N SER A 19 18.82 -45.45 -1.59
CA SER A 19 17.41 -45.50 -2.02
C SER A 19 16.83 -46.92 -2.07
N GLN A 20 17.63 -47.92 -2.48
CA GLN A 20 17.15 -49.31 -2.65
C GLN A 20 17.50 -50.23 -1.46
N GLY A 21 18.35 -49.75 -0.55
CA GLY A 21 18.70 -50.44 0.70
C GLY A 21 19.74 -51.55 0.53
N ARG A 22 20.16 -52.13 1.67
CA ARG A 22 21.31 -53.05 1.78
C ARG A 22 21.23 -54.33 0.91
N VAL A 23 20.06 -54.66 0.38
CA VAL A 23 19.82 -55.85 -0.44
C VAL A 23 20.44 -55.71 -1.83
N VAL A 24 20.58 -54.47 -2.34
CA VAL A 24 21.05 -54.21 -3.71
C VAL A 24 22.53 -53.80 -3.76
N VAL A 25 23.20 -53.69 -2.61
CA VAL A 25 24.62 -53.30 -2.51
C VAL A 25 25.52 -54.26 -3.28
N LYS A 26 25.23 -55.57 -3.22
CA LYS A 26 25.97 -56.59 -3.96
C LYS A 26 25.78 -56.51 -5.47
N GLU A 27 24.56 -56.25 -5.92
CA GLU A 27 24.25 -56.09 -7.34
C GLU A 27 24.85 -54.80 -7.92
N ILE A 28 24.87 -53.72 -7.12
CA ILE A 28 25.51 -52.45 -7.48
C ILE A 28 27.04 -52.61 -7.52
N ALA A 29 27.63 -53.31 -6.54
CA ALA A 29 29.06 -53.64 -6.52
C ALA A 29 29.48 -54.42 -7.77
N ASP A 30 28.74 -55.48 -8.10
CA ASP A 30 28.99 -56.30 -9.30
C ASP A 30 28.79 -55.52 -10.61
N LYS A 31 27.79 -54.63 -10.66
CA LYS A 31 27.47 -53.82 -11.86
C LYS A 31 28.51 -52.75 -12.17
N TYR A 32 29.16 -52.20 -11.15
CA TYR A 32 30.11 -51.11 -11.29
C TYR A 32 31.58 -51.54 -11.08
N ASP A 33 31.85 -52.83 -10.87
CA ASP A 33 33.17 -53.40 -10.56
C ASP A 33 33.82 -52.72 -9.32
N VAL A 34 32.99 -52.43 -8.33
CA VAL A 34 33.36 -51.74 -7.08
C VAL A 34 33.17 -52.69 -5.91
N SER A 35 34.00 -52.62 -4.87
CA SER A 35 33.80 -53.48 -3.69
C SER A 35 32.56 -53.06 -2.88
N GLU A 36 31.86 -54.03 -2.30
CA GLU A 36 30.68 -53.79 -1.45
C GLU A 36 31.00 -52.78 -0.32
N ASP A 37 32.20 -52.88 0.27
CA ASP A 37 32.68 -51.97 1.32
C ASP A 37 32.80 -50.52 0.85
N GLN A 38 33.19 -50.28 -0.41
CA GLN A 38 33.30 -48.93 -0.98
C GLN A 38 31.91 -48.31 -1.20
N VAL A 39 30.94 -49.11 -1.65
CA VAL A 39 29.55 -48.68 -1.84
C VAL A 39 28.92 -48.29 -0.49
N ILE A 40 29.16 -49.08 0.55
CA ILE A 40 28.67 -48.80 1.91
C ILE A 40 29.32 -47.52 2.47
N ALA A 41 30.63 -47.35 2.27
CA ALA A 41 31.35 -46.15 2.71
C ALA A 41 30.82 -44.87 2.04
N TRP A 42 30.56 -44.90 0.73
CA TRP A 42 30.02 -43.73 0.03
C TRP A 42 28.55 -43.45 0.39
N ALA A 43 27.74 -44.49 0.63
CA ALA A 43 26.37 -44.32 1.10
C ALA A 43 26.33 -43.64 2.49
N ALA A 44 27.22 -44.05 3.40
CA ALA A 44 27.35 -43.44 4.72
C ALA A 44 27.84 -41.98 4.64
N GLN A 45 28.85 -41.72 3.80
CA GLN A 45 29.37 -40.37 3.57
C GLN A 45 28.29 -39.45 3.00
N LEU A 46 27.51 -39.91 2.02
CA LEU A 46 26.41 -39.14 1.44
C LEU A 46 25.33 -38.82 2.49
N GLN A 47 25.01 -39.75 3.38
CA GLN A 47 24.01 -39.52 4.43
C GLN A 47 24.47 -38.49 5.47
N ASP A 48 25.75 -38.53 5.85
CA ASP A 48 26.36 -37.59 6.79
C ASP A 48 26.46 -36.18 6.19
N GLU A 49 27.02 -36.07 4.97
CA GLU A 49 27.17 -34.80 4.26
C GLU A 49 25.82 -34.20 3.85
N ALA A 50 24.82 -35.02 3.48
CA ALA A 50 23.48 -34.52 3.16
C ALA A 50 22.86 -33.78 4.33
N SER A 51 23.06 -34.25 5.57
CA SER A 51 22.54 -33.56 6.76
C SER A 51 23.20 -32.20 6.97
N GLN A 52 24.48 -32.04 6.61
CA GLN A 52 25.21 -30.78 6.69
C GLN A 52 24.78 -29.78 5.62
N ILE A 53 24.42 -30.25 4.42
CA ILE A 53 23.90 -29.40 3.33
C ILE A 53 22.55 -28.76 3.68
N PHE A 54 21.70 -29.48 4.42
CA PHE A 54 20.39 -28.99 4.86
C PHE A 54 20.38 -28.41 6.27
N SER A 55 21.48 -28.54 7.01
CA SER A 55 21.66 -27.82 8.27
C SER A 55 21.93 -26.36 7.92
N THR A 56 20.84 -25.60 7.74
CA THR A 56 20.86 -24.15 7.86
C THR A 56 21.56 -23.82 9.17
N GLN A 57 22.81 -23.41 9.06
CA GLN A 57 23.51 -22.75 10.13
C GLN A 57 22.69 -21.48 10.39
N GLU A 58 21.86 -21.49 11.42
CA GLU A 58 21.35 -20.27 12.03
C GLU A 58 22.58 -19.50 12.49
N VAL A 59 23.06 -18.60 11.63
CA VAL A 59 24.10 -17.65 12.01
C VAL A 59 23.40 -16.67 12.96
N GLU A 60 23.42 -16.99 14.25
CA GLU A 60 23.32 -15.97 15.29
C GLU A 60 24.39 -14.92 14.96
N ALA A 61 23.93 -13.70 14.73
CA ALA A 61 24.77 -12.54 14.53
C ALA A 61 25.46 -12.18 15.86
N GLU A 62 26.46 -12.95 16.28
CA GLU A 62 27.53 -12.43 17.11
C GLU A 62 28.53 -11.75 16.18
N SER A 63 28.54 -10.42 16.26
CA SER A 63 29.53 -9.57 15.60
C SER A 63 30.89 -9.73 16.28
N ASP A 64 31.57 -10.84 16.00
CA ASP A 64 33.01 -10.94 16.15
C ASP A 64 33.60 -10.97 14.73
N ALA A 65 33.50 -9.81 14.06
CA ALA A 65 34.26 -9.57 12.85
C ALA A 65 35.71 -9.38 13.27
N GLU A 66 36.48 -10.46 13.31
CA GLU A 66 37.92 -10.34 13.16
C GLU A 66 38.15 -9.63 11.83
N ASP A 67 38.64 -8.39 11.91
CA ASP A 67 38.95 -7.53 10.77
C ASP A 67 40.18 -8.13 10.07
N VAL A 68 39.95 -9.16 9.24
CA VAL A 68 41.00 -9.82 8.46
C VAL A 68 41.32 -8.91 7.29
N GLU A 69 42.39 -8.12 7.44
CA GLU A 69 42.89 -7.22 6.39
C GLU A 69 43.53 -8.02 5.24
N ILE A 70 42.72 -8.41 4.26
CA ILE A 70 43.18 -9.11 3.06
C ILE A 70 43.76 -8.08 2.08
N ASN A 71 45.09 -7.96 2.08
CA ASN A 71 45.82 -7.16 1.10
C ASN A 71 45.91 -7.96 -0.21
N THR A 72 45.08 -7.62 -1.20
CA THR A 72 45.14 -8.15 -2.56
C THR A 72 45.27 -7.01 -3.58
N ASP A 73 46.05 -7.22 -4.63
CA ASP A 73 46.14 -6.28 -5.76
C ASP A 73 44.96 -6.44 -6.75
N ASP A 74 44.13 -7.47 -6.55
CA ASP A 74 42.98 -7.79 -7.39
C ASP A 74 41.71 -7.07 -6.90
N GLN A 75 41.32 -6.02 -7.61
CA GLN A 75 40.15 -5.20 -7.30
C GLN A 75 38.82 -5.97 -7.37
N GLU A 76 38.73 -6.99 -8.22
CA GLU A 76 37.49 -7.76 -8.37
C GLU A 76 37.26 -8.65 -7.14
N PHE A 77 38.33 -9.29 -6.66
CA PHE A 77 38.31 -10.09 -5.44
C PHE A 77 38.03 -9.22 -4.20
N ALA A 78 38.67 -8.06 -4.09
CA ALA A 78 38.44 -7.13 -2.98
C ALA A 78 36.97 -6.67 -2.94
N SER A 79 36.42 -6.30 -4.11
CA SER A 79 35.02 -5.87 -4.21
C SER A 79 34.04 -6.98 -3.84
N ALA A 80 34.30 -8.21 -4.27
CA ALA A 80 33.44 -9.38 -3.98
C ALA A 80 33.46 -9.77 -2.49
N VAL A 81 34.59 -9.60 -1.79
CA VAL A 81 34.70 -9.85 -0.35
C VAL A 81 33.95 -8.78 0.44
N GLU A 82 34.07 -7.50 0.04
CA GLU A 82 33.44 -6.38 0.74
C GLU A 82 31.91 -6.34 0.53
N HIS A 83 31.42 -6.65 -0.67
CA HIS A 83 30.00 -6.49 -1.02
C HIS A 83 29.22 -7.83 -1.08
N GLY A 84 29.89 -8.97 -0.95
CA GLY A 84 29.26 -10.30 -0.98
C GLY A 84 28.71 -10.69 -2.36
N VAL A 85 27.70 -11.57 -2.40
CA VAL A 85 27.15 -12.15 -3.65
C VAL A 85 26.23 -11.18 -4.42
N MET A 86 25.85 -10.04 -3.83
CA MET A 86 24.88 -9.12 -4.41
C MET A 86 25.28 -7.65 -4.20
N ASN A 87 25.72 -6.99 -5.26
CA ASN A 87 25.96 -5.54 -5.24
C ASN A 87 24.62 -4.81 -5.21
N ASP A 88 24.25 -4.27 -4.04
CA ASP A 88 23.07 -3.42 -3.90
C ASP A 88 23.40 -1.98 -4.33
N GLU A 89 23.41 -1.73 -5.63
CA GLU A 89 23.48 -0.36 -6.16
C GLU A 89 22.11 0.32 -6.09
N LEU A 90 21.71 0.72 -4.88
CA LEU A 90 20.52 1.53 -4.67
C LEU A 90 20.67 2.87 -5.39
N ASN A 91 19.79 3.14 -6.37
CA ASN A 91 19.74 4.43 -7.04
C ASN A 91 19.07 5.48 -6.14
N TYR A 92 19.82 6.01 -5.17
CA TYR A 92 19.36 7.00 -4.20
C TYR A 92 18.80 8.26 -4.86
N SER A 93 19.38 8.69 -5.99
CA SER A 93 18.90 9.87 -6.73
C SER A 93 17.46 9.69 -7.20
N LYS A 94 17.12 8.53 -7.75
CA LYS A 94 15.76 8.21 -8.19
C LYS A 94 14.84 8.01 -6.98
N LEU A 95 15.32 7.35 -5.93
CA LEU A 95 14.53 7.05 -4.73
C LEU A 95 14.11 8.34 -3.99
N ILE A 96 15.06 9.25 -3.77
CA ILE A 96 14.82 10.55 -3.14
C ILE A 96 13.93 11.44 -4.03
N PHE A 97 14.12 11.40 -5.35
CA PHE A 97 13.27 12.14 -6.27
C PHE A 97 11.80 11.71 -6.17
N TRP A 98 11.51 10.41 -6.27
CA TRP A 98 10.12 9.93 -6.19
C TRP A 98 9.52 10.04 -4.79
N SER A 99 10.34 9.89 -3.74
CA SER A 99 9.89 10.05 -2.35
C SER A 99 9.53 11.51 -2.04
N SER A 100 10.38 12.47 -2.43
CA SER A 100 10.11 13.90 -2.25
C SER A 100 8.93 14.37 -3.09
N LEU A 101 8.83 13.92 -4.35
CA LEU A 101 7.71 14.23 -5.24
C LEU A 101 6.39 13.68 -4.69
N GLY A 102 6.39 12.43 -4.22
CA GLY A 102 5.21 11.80 -3.62
C GLY A 102 4.77 12.53 -2.35
N THR A 103 5.71 12.87 -1.47
CA THR A 103 5.42 13.62 -0.24
C THR A 103 4.84 15.01 -0.56
N ALA A 104 5.42 15.73 -1.52
CA ALA A 104 4.94 17.04 -1.94
C ALA A 104 3.51 16.97 -2.53
N LEU A 105 3.22 15.95 -3.34
CA LEU A 105 1.90 15.75 -3.93
C LEU A 105 0.84 15.53 -2.85
N VAL A 106 1.13 14.70 -1.84
CA VAL A 106 0.23 14.47 -0.71
C VAL A 106 -0.06 15.76 0.05
N ILE A 107 0.97 16.57 0.33
CA ILE A 107 0.79 17.87 1.01
C ILE A 107 -0.12 18.79 0.20
N ILE A 108 0.13 18.93 -1.11
CA ILE A 108 -0.71 19.74 -2.01
C ILE A 108 -2.15 19.24 -1.99
N PHE A 109 -2.35 17.92 -2.01
CA PHE A 109 -3.68 17.32 -1.98
C PHE A 109 -4.42 17.63 -0.69
N VAL A 110 -3.76 17.51 0.47
CA VAL A 110 -4.33 17.84 1.78
C VAL A 110 -4.72 19.32 1.85
N VAL A 111 -3.84 20.22 1.42
CA VAL A 111 -4.14 21.66 1.35
C VAL A 111 -5.33 21.93 0.42
N GLY A 112 -5.35 21.27 -0.75
CA GLY A 112 -6.45 21.35 -1.71
C GLY A 112 -7.78 20.91 -1.09
N LEU A 113 -7.81 19.83 -0.32
CA LEU A 113 -9.01 19.36 0.38
C LEU A 113 -9.49 20.35 1.45
N ILE A 114 -8.57 20.98 2.20
CA ILE A 114 -8.93 22.00 3.19
C ILE A 114 -9.58 23.20 2.50
N TYR A 115 -8.97 23.72 1.43
CA TYR A 115 -9.52 24.83 0.66
C TYR A 115 -10.87 24.47 0.02
N PHE A 116 -10.96 23.28 -0.56
CA PHE A 116 -12.19 22.78 -1.17
C PHE A 116 -13.32 22.63 -0.14
N SER A 117 -13.02 22.12 1.05
CA SER A 117 -14.00 21.98 2.14
C SER A 117 -14.57 23.34 2.57
N GLN A 118 -13.71 24.35 2.74
CA GLN A 118 -14.17 25.70 3.08
C GLN A 118 -15.04 26.31 1.99
N TYR A 119 -14.62 26.17 0.73
CA TYR A 119 -15.39 26.70 -0.41
C TYR A 119 -16.75 26.00 -0.59
N SER A 120 -16.76 24.66 -0.48
CA SER A 120 -17.96 23.84 -0.65
C SER A 120 -19.04 24.15 0.40
N LEU A 121 -18.66 24.32 1.67
CA LEU A 121 -19.59 24.67 2.73
C LEU A 121 -20.14 26.10 2.58
N PHE A 122 -19.33 27.02 2.05
CA PHE A 122 -19.75 28.40 1.84
C PHE A 122 -20.77 28.52 0.70
N GLU A 123 -20.54 27.85 -0.43
CA GLU A 123 -21.45 27.92 -1.59
C GLU A 123 -22.81 27.24 -1.27
N SER A 124 -22.78 26.10 -0.58
CA SER A 124 -23.98 25.37 -0.17
C SER A 124 -24.85 26.21 0.79
N GLN A 125 -24.23 26.93 1.72
CA GLN A 125 -24.96 27.83 2.63
C GLN A 125 -25.55 29.04 1.89
N LYS A 126 -24.85 29.58 0.89
CA LYS A 126 -25.32 30.71 0.09
C LYS A 126 -26.53 30.35 -0.76
N GLU A 127 -26.55 29.17 -1.38
CA GLU A 127 -27.70 28.68 -2.16
C GLU A 127 -28.94 28.44 -1.27
N VAL A 128 -28.76 27.82 -0.10
CA VAL A 128 -29.85 27.58 0.87
C VAL A 128 -30.38 28.90 1.44
N SER A 129 -29.49 29.85 1.77
CA SER A 129 -29.86 31.16 2.28
C SER A 129 -30.61 32.00 1.24
N ALA A 130 -30.17 31.97 -0.02
CA ALA A 130 -30.86 32.63 -1.12
C ALA A 130 -32.26 32.06 -1.36
N ARG A 131 -32.46 30.74 -1.23
CA ARG A 131 -33.80 30.12 -1.33
C ARG A 131 -34.71 30.48 -0.16
N SER A 132 -34.18 30.45 1.06
CA SER A 132 -34.97 30.78 2.27
C SER A 132 -35.49 32.22 2.23
N THR A 133 -34.61 33.19 1.98
CA THR A 133 -34.96 34.62 1.86
C THR A 133 -35.98 34.89 0.75
N PHE A 134 -35.86 34.21 -0.41
CA PHE A 134 -36.83 34.37 -1.49
C PHE A 134 -38.20 33.78 -1.14
N SER A 135 -38.22 32.66 -0.42
CA SER A 135 -39.46 32.04 0.04
C SER A 135 -40.16 32.89 1.10
N GLU A 136 -39.41 33.43 2.06
CA GLU A 136 -39.92 34.27 3.14
C GLU A 136 -40.47 35.60 2.61
N ALA A 137 -39.74 36.26 1.69
CA ALA A 137 -40.21 37.48 1.05
C ALA A 137 -41.48 37.27 0.21
N LYS A 138 -41.64 36.09 -0.41
CA LYS A 138 -42.85 35.74 -1.17
C LYS A 138 -44.04 35.49 -0.24
N VAL A 139 -43.81 34.83 0.90
CA VAL A 139 -44.85 34.59 1.92
C VAL A 139 -45.29 35.91 2.56
N LEU A 140 -44.36 36.76 2.99
CA LEU A 140 -44.66 38.07 3.57
C LEU A 140 -45.44 38.98 2.59
N LYS A 141 -45.08 38.97 1.30
CA LYS A 141 -45.84 39.71 0.28
C LYS A 141 -47.26 39.16 0.08
N ALA A 142 -47.44 37.84 0.14
CA ALA A 142 -48.75 37.24 0.00
C ALA A 142 -49.66 37.58 1.18
N GLU A 143 -49.12 37.53 2.40
CA GLU A 143 -49.82 37.91 3.64
C GLU A 143 -50.19 39.39 3.65
N GLN A 144 -49.26 40.28 3.30
CA GLN A 144 -49.55 41.71 3.17
C GLN A 144 -50.61 41.99 2.10
N ASN A 145 -50.58 41.31 0.95
CA ASN A 145 -51.62 41.46 -0.06
C ASN A 145 -52.99 40.97 0.45
N GLN A 146 -53.02 39.92 1.27
CA GLN A 146 -54.25 39.46 1.89
C GLN A 146 -54.78 40.48 2.90
N GLU A 147 -53.90 41.09 3.70
CA GLU A 147 -54.26 42.14 4.66
C GLU A 147 -54.79 43.40 3.95
N LEU A 148 -54.10 43.86 2.89
CA LEU A 148 -54.48 45.04 2.10
C LEU A 148 -55.79 44.86 1.31
N ASN A 149 -56.13 43.62 0.93
CA ASN A 149 -57.36 43.29 0.20
C ASN A 149 -58.50 42.80 1.10
N SER A 150 -58.30 42.80 2.42
CA SER A 150 -59.35 42.47 3.38
C SER A 150 -60.21 43.70 3.73
N PHE A 151 -61.50 43.48 3.93
CA PHE A 151 -62.43 44.52 4.39
C PHE A 151 -62.69 44.32 5.89
N GLY A 152 -62.60 45.37 6.70
CA GLY A 152 -62.80 45.21 8.16
C GLY A 152 -62.68 46.49 8.97
N VAL A 153 -63.07 46.42 10.24
CA VAL A 153 -62.98 47.53 11.20
C VAL A 153 -61.64 47.43 11.91
N VAL A 154 -60.84 48.49 11.86
CA VAL A 154 -59.52 48.54 12.52
C VAL A 154 -59.67 48.95 13.97
N ASP A 155 -60.57 49.91 14.23
CA ASP A 155 -60.84 50.44 15.54
C ASP A 155 -62.32 50.84 15.62
N LEU A 156 -63.06 50.18 16.52
CA LEU A 156 -64.48 50.38 16.74
C LEU A 156 -64.77 51.64 17.58
N GLU A 157 -63.81 52.08 18.40
CA GLU A 157 -63.95 53.28 19.25
C GLU A 157 -63.68 54.55 18.44
N GLU A 158 -62.71 54.52 17.53
CA GLU A 158 -62.41 55.65 16.65
C GLU A 158 -63.14 55.63 15.30
N GLY A 159 -63.89 54.56 14.99
CA GLY A 159 -64.66 54.42 13.76
C GLY A 159 -63.80 54.31 12.49
N ARG A 160 -62.58 53.77 12.59
CA ARG A 160 -61.65 53.63 11.46
C ARG A 160 -61.88 52.30 10.71
N TYR A 161 -62.20 52.39 9.42
CA TYR A 161 -62.44 51.23 8.55
C TYR A 161 -61.31 51.02 7.55
N ARG A 162 -60.93 49.75 7.30
CA ARG A 162 -60.07 49.33 6.20
C ARG A 162 -60.92 48.91 5.01
N ILE A 163 -60.61 49.48 3.86
CA ILE A 163 -61.20 49.14 2.57
C ILE A 163 -60.08 48.73 1.60
N PRO A 164 -60.32 47.73 0.72
CA PRO A 164 -59.36 47.33 -0.31
C PRO A 164 -58.97 48.53 -1.18
N ILE A 165 -57.70 48.59 -1.57
CA ILE A 165 -57.13 49.72 -2.30
C ILE A 165 -57.90 49.99 -3.60
N ASP A 166 -58.24 48.96 -4.37
CA ASP A 166 -58.97 49.12 -5.64
C ASP A 166 -60.37 49.73 -5.43
N SER A 167 -61.03 49.35 -4.33
CA SER A 167 -62.33 49.92 -3.95
C SER A 167 -62.20 51.36 -3.42
N ALA A 168 -61.09 51.69 -2.77
CA ALA A 168 -60.79 53.06 -2.36
C ALA A 168 -60.54 53.96 -3.57
N ILE A 169 -59.72 53.50 -4.52
CA ILE A 169 -59.43 54.21 -5.76
C ILE A 169 -60.71 54.44 -6.56
N SER A 170 -61.57 53.41 -6.70
CA SER A 170 -62.83 53.56 -7.43
C SER A 170 -63.75 54.59 -6.76
N ARG A 171 -63.80 54.63 -5.42
CA ARG A 171 -64.62 55.61 -4.70
C ARG A 171 -64.12 57.03 -4.86
N ILE A 172 -62.81 57.24 -4.84
CA ILE A 172 -62.20 58.57 -5.04
C ILE A 172 -62.32 59.02 -6.49
N ALA A 173 -62.29 58.11 -7.46
CA ALA A 173 -62.40 58.44 -8.88
C ALA A 173 -63.85 58.77 -9.33
N ILE A 174 -64.85 58.45 -8.52
CA ILE A 174 -66.27 58.71 -8.78
C ILE A 174 -66.73 60.04 -8.13
N ASP A 175 -65.96 60.57 -7.17
CA ASP A 175 -66.18 61.86 -6.49
C ASP A 175 -65.45 63.00 -7.22
#